data_AF-C6W3B3-F1
#
_entry.id   AF-C6W3B3-F1
#
_cell.length_a   1.000
_cell.length_b   1.000
_cell.length_c   1.000
_cell.angle_alpha   90.00
_cell.angle_beta   90.00
_cell.angle_gamma   90.00
#
_symmetry.space_group_name_H-M   'P 1'
#
loop_
_entity.id
_entity.type
_entity.pdbx_description
1 polymer ?
#
loop_
_entity_poly.entity_id
_entity_poly.type
_entity_poly.pdbx_seq_one_letter_code
_entity_poly.pdbx_strand_id
1 'polypeptide(L)'
;MMMRYISEDVKDLKPVWISSQETEHPEKIFPEFWRNYTIADCRFFLWQMLSASISTEGQHVDASPGEQLYFFENLVVYLEASFVLDHHRSLSKAKGDERERTEPRTPSGKSDSETNRGGLPKKLNKRLKRLSIWHRDGFDDPYAILDSFFDAYDLTTFKARLYDILQVCCQEKYYDKGCPADVLYLLEKVESIINAAYLILGGENEKRLTKSKPSAEVTCKAGVRPQGEIELPAGTIQFLTEFFEYKGLKKWKQELNRICLYSLSSQSAQEWGVYIDLLTLYQLVGRLAETAFDLRKNRSALV
;
A
#
# COMPACT_ATOMS: atom_id res chain seq x y z
N MET A 1 -37.82 1.29 7.01
CA MET A 1 -36.38 1.19 7.35
C MET A 1 -36.14 -0.26 7.72
N MET A 2 -35.60 -1.05 6.78
CA MET A 2 -35.37 -2.48 6.98
C MET A 2 -33.99 -2.63 7.64
N MET A 3 -33.94 -2.86 8.95
CA MET A 3 -32.68 -3.23 9.60
C MET A 3 -32.22 -4.57 9.03
N ARG A 4 -31.14 -4.55 8.24
CA ARG A 4 -30.50 -5.76 7.70
C ARG A 4 -29.50 -6.35 8.70
N TYR A 5 -29.22 -7.63 8.50
CA TYR A 5 -28.84 -8.65 9.46
C TYR A 5 -27.56 -8.35 10.27
N ILE A 6 -27.49 -8.87 11.50
CA ILE A 6 -26.27 -8.89 12.31
C ILE A 6 -25.56 -10.21 12.02
N SER A 7 -24.24 -10.17 11.80
CA SER A 7 -23.41 -11.37 11.67
C SER A 7 -23.70 -12.38 12.79
N GLU A 8 -23.86 -13.65 12.42
CA GLU A 8 -24.04 -14.75 13.37
C GLU A 8 -22.73 -15.15 14.09
N ASP A 9 -21.59 -14.57 13.68
CA ASP A 9 -20.32 -14.76 14.36
C ASP A 9 -20.27 -13.91 15.65
N VAL A 10 -20.33 -14.60 16.79
CA VAL A 10 -20.24 -14.01 18.14
C VAL A 10 -18.96 -13.17 18.33
N LYS A 11 -17.93 -13.36 17.50
CA LYS A 11 -16.68 -12.58 17.51
C LYS A 11 -16.65 -11.41 16.52
N ASP A 12 -17.54 -11.36 15.55
CA ASP A 12 -17.65 -10.26 14.58
C ASP A 12 -19.06 -9.71 14.60
N LEU A 13 -19.34 -8.79 15.53
CA LEU A 13 -20.65 -8.14 15.71
C LEU A 13 -20.95 -7.08 14.65
N LYS A 14 -20.24 -7.10 13.52
CA LYS A 14 -20.47 -6.13 12.45
C LYS A 14 -21.76 -6.48 11.70
N PRO A 15 -22.51 -5.45 11.27
CA PRO A 15 -23.64 -5.66 10.38
C PRO A 15 -23.19 -6.35 9.08
N VAL A 16 -24.05 -7.24 8.56
CA VAL A 16 -23.89 -7.97 7.30
C VAL A 16 -25.08 -7.62 6.44
N TRP A 17 -24.82 -7.13 5.23
CA TRP A 17 -25.87 -6.57 4.38
C TRP A 17 -26.41 -7.56 3.36
N ILE A 18 -25.60 -8.52 2.91
CA ILE A 18 -25.98 -9.62 2.05
C ILE A 18 -26.81 -10.64 2.84
N SER A 19 -27.98 -10.99 2.32
CA SER A 19 -28.82 -12.01 2.93
C SER A 19 -28.31 -13.42 2.64
N SER A 20 -28.76 -14.41 3.43
CA SER A 20 -28.44 -15.82 3.20
C SER A 20 -28.88 -16.29 1.81
N GLN A 21 -30.01 -15.78 1.29
CA GLN A 21 -30.51 -16.11 -0.05
C GLN A 21 -29.65 -15.48 -1.16
N GLU A 22 -29.21 -14.25 -0.98
CA GLU A 22 -28.30 -13.57 -1.90
C GLU A 22 -26.91 -14.20 -1.91
N THR A 23 -26.50 -14.83 -0.79
CA THR A 23 -25.23 -15.56 -0.68
C THR A 23 -25.21 -16.83 -1.54
N GLU A 24 -26.37 -17.42 -1.84
CA GLU A 24 -26.47 -18.58 -2.73
C GLU A 24 -26.25 -18.22 -4.21
N HIS A 25 -26.63 -17.00 -4.59
CA HIS A 25 -26.56 -16.48 -5.97
C HIS A 25 -25.98 -15.05 -6.05
N PRO A 26 -24.76 -14.82 -5.55
CA PRO A 26 -24.17 -13.48 -5.45
C PRO A 26 -23.93 -12.83 -6.82
N GLU A 27 -23.86 -13.60 -7.91
CA GLU A 27 -23.72 -13.11 -9.28
C GLU A 27 -24.91 -12.26 -9.75
N LYS A 28 -26.09 -12.45 -9.16
CA LYS A 28 -27.32 -11.71 -9.54
C LYS A 28 -27.34 -10.28 -9.03
N ILE A 29 -26.55 -9.97 -7.99
CA ILE A 29 -26.46 -8.64 -7.39
C ILE A 29 -25.79 -7.64 -8.34
N PHE A 30 -24.84 -8.09 -9.15
CA PHE A 30 -24.03 -7.20 -9.99
C PHE A 30 -24.88 -6.51 -11.08
N PRO A 31 -25.66 -7.24 -11.90
CA PRO A 31 -26.52 -6.59 -12.90
C PRO A 31 -27.59 -5.69 -12.28
N GLU A 32 -28.10 -6.04 -11.10
CA GLU A 32 -29.10 -5.24 -10.40
C GLU A 32 -28.51 -3.92 -9.90
N PHE A 33 -27.33 -3.96 -9.30
CA PHE A 33 -26.61 -2.75 -8.89
C PHE A 33 -26.35 -1.81 -10.07
N TRP A 34 -25.82 -2.35 -11.19
CA TRP A 34 -25.51 -1.54 -12.38
C TRP A 34 -26.74 -1.10 -13.19
N ARG A 35 -27.93 -1.67 -12.94
CA ARG A 35 -29.20 -1.13 -13.46
C ARG A 35 -29.64 0.13 -12.73
N ASN A 36 -29.29 0.23 -11.44
CA ASN A 36 -29.73 1.30 -10.57
C ASN A 36 -28.71 2.43 -10.44
N TYR A 37 -27.42 2.14 -10.66
CA TYR A 37 -26.35 3.12 -10.55
C TYR A 37 -25.39 3.04 -11.74
N THR A 38 -25.11 4.18 -12.34
CA THR A 38 -23.98 4.33 -13.25
C THR A 38 -22.69 4.57 -12.48
N ILE A 39 -21.54 4.44 -13.15
CA ILE A 39 -20.25 4.81 -12.57
C ILE A 39 -20.20 6.29 -12.18
N ALA A 40 -20.89 7.17 -12.92
CA ALA A 40 -20.97 8.59 -12.58
C ALA A 40 -21.73 8.78 -11.26
N ASP A 41 -22.86 8.08 -11.08
CA ASP A 41 -23.65 8.10 -9.85
C ASP A 41 -22.83 7.58 -8.67
N CYS A 42 -22.10 6.47 -8.83
CA CYS A 42 -21.23 5.95 -7.79
C CYS A 42 -20.18 6.99 -7.34
N ARG A 43 -19.53 7.67 -8.29
CA ARG A 43 -18.55 8.72 -7.98
C ARG A 43 -19.22 9.90 -7.28
N PHE A 44 -20.40 10.30 -7.74
CA PHE A 44 -21.17 11.38 -7.15
C PHE A 44 -21.54 11.07 -5.69
N PHE A 45 -22.20 9.94 -5.42
CA PHE A 45 -22.62 9.59 -4.07
C PHE A 45 -21.43 9.36 -3.12
N LEU A 46 -20.37 8.69 -3.57
CA LEU A 46 -19.15 8.52 -2.77
C LEU A 46 -18.48 9.86 -2.44
N TRP A 47 -18.44 10.77 -3.41
CA TRP A 47 -17.90 12.11 -3.20
C TRP A 47 -18.75 12.90 -2.21
N GLN A 48 -20.08 12.91 -2.37
CA GLN A 48 -21.00 13.59 -1.46
C GLN A 48 -20.88 13.07 -0.02
N MET A 49 -20.83 11.75 0.17
CA MET A 49 -20.62 11.13 1.49
C MET A 49 -19.25 11.51 2.09
N LEU A 50 -18.19 11.49 1.28
CA LEU A 50 -16.85 11.86 1.73
C LEU A 50 -16.78 13.34 2.12
N SER A 51 -17.23 14.23 1.25
CA SER A 51 -17.30 15.69 1.47
C SER A 51 -18.09 16.04 2.73
N ALA A 52 -19.25 15.39 2.93
CA ALA A 52 -20.05 15.58 4.13
C ALA A 52 -19.29 15.15 5.40
N SER A 53 -18.55 14.04 5.36
CA SER A 53 -17.83 13.50 6.53
C SER A 53 -16.63 14.33 6.98
N ILE A 54 -16.06 15.15 6.10
CA ILE A 54 -14.89 15.99 6.39
C ILE A 54 -15.27 17.48 6.58
N SER A 55 -16.53 17.86 6.36
CA SER A 55 -17.00 19.24 6.45
C SER A 55 -17.44 19.61 7.88
N THR A 56 -16.90 20.71 8.42
CA THR A 56 -17.24 21.24 9.76
C THR A 56 -18.56 22.02 9.80
N GLU A 57 -19.00 22.59 8.68
CA GLU A 57 -20.21 23.44 8.61
C GLU A 57 -21.41 22.76 7.96
N GLY A 58 -21.39 21.43 7.81
CA GLY A 58 -22.46 20.72 7.10
C GLY A 58 -22.62 21.23 5.67
N GLN A 59 -21.61 20.99 4.83
CA GLN A 59 -21.67 21.28 3.39
C GLN A 59 -23.03 20.86 2.82
N HIS A 60 -23.57 21.68 1.93
CA HIS A 60 -24.80 21.36 1.22
C HIS A 60 -24.59 20.06 0.43
N VAL A 61 -25.11 18.97 0.96
CA VAL A 61 -25.07 17.67 0.29
C VAL A 61 -26.25 17.66 -0.68
N ASP A 62 -25.94 17.64 -1.97
CA ASP A 62 -26.97 17.69 -3.02
C ASP A 62 -27.82 16.41 -3.03
N ALA A 63 -27.25 15.30 -2.55
CA ALA A 63 -27.96 14.06 -2.30
C ALA A 63 -28.64 14.08 -0.93
N SER A 64 -29.92 13.71 -0.86
CA SER A 64 -30.61 13.59 0.42
C SER A 64 -29.96 12.49 1.29
N PRO A 65 -30.08 12.58 2.64
CA PRO A 65 -29.58 11.52 3.53
C PRO A 65 -30.17 10.14 3.21
N GLY A 66 -31.42 10.09 2.72
CA GLY A 66 -32.07 8.84 2.32
C GLY A 66 -31.43 8.21 1.08
N GLU A 67 -31.09 9.01 0.07
CA GLU A 67 -30.40 8.52 -1.13
C GLU A 67 -28.98 8.04 -0.82
N GLN A 68 -28.26 8.76 0.04
CA GLN A 68 -26.92 8.36 0.49
C GLN A 68 -26.95 7.03 1.26
N LEU A 69 -27.90 6.87 2.18
CA LEU A 69 -28.09 5.62 2.92
C LEU A 69 -28.45 4.47 1.99
N TYR A 70 -29.38 4.70 1.06
CA TYR A 70 -29.80 3.68 0.11
C TYR A 70 -28.65 3.27 -0.83
N PHE A 71 -27.88 4.23 -1.33
CA PHE A 71 -26.66 3.95 -2.12
C PHE A 71 -25.65 3.15 -1.31
N PHE A 72 -25.36 3.57 -0.08
CA PHE A 72 -24.41 2.88 0.80
C PHE A 72 -24.83 1.43 1.07
N GLU A 73 -26.09 1.17 1.41
CA GLU A 73 -26.60 -0.18 1.63
C GLU A 73 -26.39 -1.07 0.40
N ASN A 74 -26.76 -0.58 -0.79
CA ASN A 74 -26.57 -1.34 -2.03
C ASN A 74 -25.09 -1.56 -2.38
N LEU A 75 -24.22 -0.57 -2.09
CA LEU A 75 -22.79 -0.67 -2.32
C LEU A 75 -22.16 -1.74 -1.41
N VAL A 76 -22.56 -1.81 -0.14
CA VAL A 76 -22.04 -2.82 0.79
C VAL A 76 -22.48 -4.23 0.36
N VAL A 77 -23.74 -4.43 -0.03
CA VAL A 77 -24.21 -5.71 -0.60
C VAL A 77 -23.39 -6.12 -1.81
N TYR A 78 -23.10 -5.17 -2.71
CA TYR A 78 -22.25 -5.40 -3.89
C TYR A 78 -20.82 -5.84 -3.50
N LEU A 79 -20.21 -5.18 -2.52
CA LEU A 79 -18.87 -5.52 -2.02
C LEU A 79 -18.84 -6.90 -1.37
N GLU A 80 -19.83 -7.23 -0.54
CA GLU A 80 -19.94 -8.54 0.10
C GLU A 80 -20.13 -9.67 -0.93
N ALA A 81 -21.00 -9.46 -1.94
CA ALA A 81 -21.18 -10.41 -3.03
C ALA A 81 -19.88 -10.65 -3.81
N SER A 82 -19.10 -9.60 -4.05
CA SER A 82 -17.79 -9.70 -4.70
C SER A 82 -16.78 -10.53 -3.89
N PHE A 83 -16.81 -10.39 -2.57
CA PHE A 83 -15.97 -11.18 -1.66
C PHE A 83 -16.37 -12.66 -1.67
N VAL A 84 -17.67 -12.95 -1.59
CA VAL A 84 -18.20 -14.32 -1.63
C VAL A 84 -17.78 -15.01 -2.93
N LEU A 85 -17.91 -14.35 -4.08
CA LEU A 85 -17.49 -14.88 -5.37
C LEU A 85 -15.99 -15.19 -5.44
N ASP A 86 -15.13 -14.31 -4.92
CA ASP A 86 -13.68 -14.56 -4.87
C ASP A 86 -13.32 -15.76 -3.96
N HIS A 87 -14.06 -15.92 -2.86
CA HIS A 87 -13.92 -17.06 -1.96
C HIS A 87 -14.32 -18.38 -2.63
N HIS A 88 -15.47 -18.43 -3.32
CA HIS A 88 -15.90 -19.60 -4.10
C HIS A 88 -14.90 -19.95 -5.21
N ARG A 89 -14.33 -18.95 -5.88
CA ARG A 89 -13.30 -19.14 -6.91
C ARG A 89 -12.00 -19.70 -6.33
N SER A 90 -11.63 -19.28 -5.12
CA SER A 90 -10.43 -19.77 -4.44
C SER A 90 -10.59 -21.22 -3.98
N LEU A 91 -11.75 -21.58 -3.44
CA LEU A 91 -12.06 -22.97 -3.02
C LEU A 91 -12.19 -23.94 -4.19
N SER A 92 -12.75 -23.50 -5.33
CA SER A 92 -12.85 -24.33 -6.54
C SER A 92 -11.49 -24.60 -7.18
N LYS A 93 -10.56 -23.64 -7.15
CA LYS A 93 -9.17 -23.86 -7.58
C LYS A 93 -8.43 -24.85 -6.70
N ALA A 94 -8.60 -24.77 -5.37
CA ALA A 94 -7.98 -25.71 -4.44
C ALA A 94 -8.47 -27.16 -4.64
N LYS A 95 -9.76 -27.36 -4.98
CA LYS A 95 -10.32 -28.68 -5.31
C LYS A 95 -9.91 -29.20 -6.71
N GLY A 96 -9.55 -28.31 -7.63
CA GLY A 96 -9.02 -28.66 -8.95
C GLY A 96 -7.62 -29.27 -8.87
N ASP A 97 -6.74 -28.68 -8.07
CA ASP A 97 -5.36 -29.17 -7.85
C ASP A 97 -5.29 -30.53 -7.13
N GLU A 98 -6.32 -30.90 -6.34
CA GLU A 98 -6.40 -32.23 -5.72
C GLU A 98 -6.85 -33.33 -6.70
N ARG A 99 -7.68 -33.00 -7.70
CA ARG A 99 -8.16 -33.97 -8.70
C ARG A 99 -7.13 -34.30 -9.78
N GLU A 100 -6.19 -33.41 -10.07
CA GLU A 100 -5.08 -33.70 -11.01
C GLU A 100 -4.00 -34.62 -10.41
N ARG A 101 -4.05 -34.94 -9.10
CA ARG A 101 -3.10 -35.87 -8.47
C ARG A 101 -3.53 -37.34 -8.47
N THR A 102 -4.65 -37.71 -9.10
CA THR A 102 -5.17 -39.09 -9.09
C THR A 102 -5.20 -39.77 -10.47
N GLU A 103 -4.24 -39.49 -11.35
CA GLU A 103 -3.94 -40.37 -12.49
C GLU A 103 -2.48 -40.85 -12.46
N PRO A 104 -2.22 -42.17 -12.52
CA PRO A 104 -0.86 -42.69 -12.57
C PRO A 104 -0.32 -42.57 -13.99
N ARG A 105 0.61 -41.64 -14.23
CA ARG A 105 1.46 -41.64 -15.43
C ARG A 105 2.92 -41.93 -15.07
N THR A 106 3.41 -42.94 -15.77
CA THR A 106 4.74 -43.55 -15.81
C THR A 106 5.89 -42.53 -15.95
N PRO A 107 7.09 -42.80 -15.40
CA PRO A 107 8.17 -41.83 -15.38
C PRO A 107 8.93 -41.85 -16.72
N SER A 108 8.87 -40.74 -17.46
CA SER A 108 9.89 -40.45 -18.48
C SER A 108 10.63 -39.21 -18.03
N GLY A 109 11.91 -39.40 -17.70
CA GLY A 109 12.75 -38.35 -17.16
C GLY A 109 12.92 -37.18 -18.10
N LYS A 110 13.04 -35.99 -17.51
CA LYS A 110 13.97 -34.95 -17.90
C LYS A 110 14.34 -34.16 -16.66
N SER A 111 15.63 -34.24 -16.34
CA SER A 111 16.39 -33.16 -15.70
C SER A 111 15.96 -31.83 -16.29
N ASP A 112 15.64 -30.85 -15.46
CA ASP A 112 16.55 -29.72 -15.34
C ASP A 112 16.32 -28.90 -14.07
N SER A 113 17.45 -28.50 -13.53
CA SER A 113 17.68 -27.79 -12.28
C SER A 113 16.97 -26.44 -12.22
N GLU A 114 15.90 -26.33 -11.44
CA GLU A 114 15.46 -25.02 -10.95
C GLU A 114 16.36 -24.57 -9.79
N THR A 115 17.37 -23.82 -10.19
CA THR A 115 18.30 -23.13 -9.31
C THR A 115 17.53 -22.11 -8.47
N ASN A 116 17.56 -22.33 -7.17
CA ASN A 116 16.92 -21.59 -6.08
C ASN A 116 17.49 -20.16 -5.90
N ARG A 117 17.44 -19.29 -6.93
CA ARG A 117 18.09 -17.94 -6.91
C ARG A 117 17.14 -16.73 -7.05
N GLY A 118 15.81 -16.92 -7.16
CA GLY A 118 14.86 -15.81 -7.35
C GLY A 118 14.02 -15.38 -6.13
N GLY A 119 14.36 -15.83 -4.92
CA GLY A 119 13.43 -15.86 -3.79
C GLY A 119 13.24 -14.55 -3.00
N LEU A 120 14.30 -13.76 -2.78
CA LEU A 120 14.24 -12.61 -1.86
C LEU A 120 13.49 -11.40 -2.44
N PRO A 121 13.75 -10.97 -3.69
CA PRO A 121 13.05 -9.83 -4.28
C PRO A 121 11.55 -10.09 -4.40
N LYS A 122 11.16 -11.32 -4.74
CA LYS A 122 9.75 -11.76 -4.81
C LYS A 122 9.08 -11.78 -3.43
N LYS A 123 9.80 -12.23 -2.39
CA LYS A 123 9.30 -12.22 -1.00
C LYS A 123 9.13 -10.79 -0.45
N LEU A 124 10.10 -9.91 -0.71
CA LEU A 124 10.03 -8.49 -0.33
C LEU A 124 8.87 -7.80 -1.06
N ASN A 125 8.75 -7.99 -2.38
CA ASN A 125 7.62 -7.48 -3.16
C ASN A 125 6.26 -7.96 -2.63
N LYS A 126 6.11 -9.26 -2.34
CA LYS A 126 4.88 -9.81 -1.74
C LYS A 126 4.58 -9.17 -0.38
N ARG A 127 5.62 -8.94 0.44
CA ARG A 127 5.48 -8.28 1.73
C ARG A 127 5.05 -6.82 1.58
N LEU A 128 5.62 -6.10 0.61
CA LEU A 128 5.28 -4.70 0.34
C LEU A 128 3.84 -4.58 -0.14
N LYS A 129 3.42 -5.39 -1.13
CA LYS A 129 2.03 -5.41 -1.61
C LYS A 129 1.01 -5.67 -0.50
N ARG A 130 1.33 -6.55 0.46
CA ARG A 130 0.45 -6.83 1.60
C ARG A 130 0.40 -5.68 2.61
N LEU A 131 1.49 -4.93 2.76
CA LEU A 131 1.58 -3.83 3.72
C LEU A 131 1.24 -2.47 3.11
N SER A 132 1.10 -2.39 1.80
CA SER A 132 0.86 -1.10 1.15
C SER A 132 -0.56 -0.63 1.38
N ILE A 133 -0.70 0.66 1.66
CA ILE A 133 -1.99 1.30 1.93
C ILE A 133 -2.56 1.85 0.62
N TRP A 134 -1.75 2.64 -0.08
CA TRP A 134 -2.16 3.37 -1.27
C TRP A 134 -1.53 2.82 -2.56
N HIS A 135 -0.31 2.29 -2.48
CA HIS A 135 0.40 1.81 -3.67
C HIS A 135 0.04 0.36 -4.04
N ARG A 136 -0.56 0.14 -5.22
CA ARG A 136 -0.98 -1.21 -5.68
C ARG A 136 -0.15 -1.80 -6.80
N ASP A 137 0.72 -1.01 -7.42
CA ASP A 137 1.54 -1.43 -8.55
C ASP A 137 2.73 -2.32 -8.12
N GLY A 138 3.41 -2.92 -9.09
CA GLY A 138 4.62 -3.72 -8.85
C GLY A 138 5.79 -2.85 -8.40
N PHE A 139 6.52 -3.28 -7.37
CA PHE A 139 7.75 -2.60 -6.93
C PHE A 139 8.98 -3.22 -7.63
N ASP A 140 8.93 -3.29 -8.96
CA ASP A 140 9.91 -4.03 -9.75
C ASP A 140 11.22 -3.24 -9.93
N ASP A 141 11.14 -1.92 -10.13
CA ASP A 141 12.30 -1.01 -10.13
C ASP A 141 12.16 0.07 -9.03
N PRO A 142 12.91 -0.02 -7.92
CA PRO A 142 12.85 0.98 -6.86
C PRO A 142 13.32 2.37 -7.32
N TYR A 143 14.15 2.48 -8.35
CA TYR A 143 14.62 3.77 -8.84
C TYR A 143 13.59 4.47 -9.73
N ALA A 144 12.79 3.72 -10.50
CA ALA A 144 11.65 4.29 -11.23
C ALA A 144 10.62 4.92 -10.27
N ILE A 145 10.49 4.36 -9.06
CA ILE A 145 9.68 4.96 -7.99
C ILE A 145 10.27 6.29 -7.53
N LEU A 146 11.60 6.38 -7.40
CA LEU A 146 12.27 7.64 -7.05
C LEU A 146 12.06 8.68 -8.17
N ASP A 147 12.18 8.28 -9.44
CA ASP A 147 11.91 9.16 -10.57
C ASP A 147 10.47 9.71 -10.51
N SER A 148 9.47 8.84 -10.34
CA SER A 148 8.06 9.24 -10.19
C SER A 148 7.79 10.14 -8.98
N PHE A 149 8.56 10.02 -7.91
CA PHE A 149 8.47 10.92 -6.76
C PHE A 149 8.96 12.32 -7.13
N PHE A 150 10.12 12.43 -7.78
CA PHE A 150 10.72 13.72 -8.12
C PHE A 150 10.13 14.38 -9.37
N ASP A 151 9.36 13.65 -10.17
CA ASP A 151 8.49 14.23 -11.20
C ASP A 151 7.26 14.93 -10.57
N ALA A 152 6.85 14.49 -9.38
CA ALA A 152 5.73 15.05 -8.64
C ALA A 152 6.13 16.20 -7.71
N TYR A 153 7.31 16.10 -7.07
CA TYR A 153 7.77 17.06 -6.07
C TYR A 153 9.27 17.35 -6.16
N ASP A 154 9.64 18.63 -6.11
CA ASP A 154 10.98 19.02 -5.67
C ASP A 154 11.09 18.91 -4.13
N LEU A 155 12.32 18.86 -3.61
CA LEU A 155 12.59 18.69 -2.18
C LEU A 155 11.99 19.81 -1.31
N THR A 156 11.97 21.05 -1.80
CA THR A 156 11.48 22.21 -1.04
C THR A 156 9.96 22.14 -0.95
N THR A 157 9.29 21.93 -2.09
CA THR A 157 7.84 21.78 -2.15
C THR A 157 7.36 20.57 -1.35
N PHE A 158 8.07 19.45 -1.45
CA PHE A 158 7.78 18.26 -0.65
C PHE A 158 7.82 18.54 0.85
N LYS A 159 8.92 19.14 1.34
CA LYS A 159 9.08 19.44 2.77
C LYS A 159 8.03 20.42 3.27
N ALA A 160 7.73 21.47 2.50
CA ALA A 160 6.70 22.44 2.85
C ALA A 160 5.32 21.77 2.98
N ARG A 161 4.93 20.95 2.00
CA ARG A 161 3.64 20.24 2.04
C ARG A 161 3.57 19.20 3.14
N LEU A 162 4.66 18.46 3.38
CA LEU A 162 4.74 17.51 4.49
C LEU A 162 4.57 18.24 5.82
N TYR A 163 5.24 19.37 6.01
CA TYR A 163 5.10 20.19 7.22
C TYR A 163 3.65 20.63 7.44
N ASP A 164 2.99 21.14 6.39
CA ASP A 164 1.59 21.58 6.48
C ASP A 164 0.65 20.44 6.92
N ILE A 165 0.81 19.25 6.34
CA ILE A 165 0.00 18.07 6.70
C ILE A 165 0.24 17.67 8.16
N LEU A 166 1.50 17.58 8.58
CA LEU A 166 1.83 17.23 9.96
C LEU A 166 1.33 18.28 10.96
N GLN A 167 1.34 19.55 10.58
CA GLN A 167 0.80 20.62 11.42
C GLN A 167 -0.71 20.45 11.63
N VAL A 168 -1.47 20.15 10.58
CA VAL A 168 -2.91 19.91 10.65
C VAL A 168 -3.23 18.68 11.51
N CYS A 169 -2.44 17.61 11.41
CA CYS A 169 -2.58 16.41 12.24
C CYS A 169 -2.58 16.69 13.77
N CYS A 170 -2.02 17.82 14.18
CA CYS A 170 -1.92 18.27 15.57
C CYS A 170 -2.92 19.37 15.96
N GLN A 171 -3.85 19.73 15.07
CA GLN A 171 -4.81 20.79 15.29
C GLN A 171 -6.23 20.21 15.28
N GLU A 172 -7.16 20.85 15.99
CA GLU A 172 -8.59 20.59 15.90
C GLU A 172 -9.18 21.11 14.58
N LYS A 173 -8.54 20.75 13.46
CA LYS A 173 -8.96 21.17 12.13
C LYS A 173 -8.53 20.12 11.11
N TYR A 174 -9.30 20.03 10.03
CA TYR A 174 -8.94 19.23 8.88
C TYR A 174 -8.02 20.01 7.94
N TYR A 175 -7.43 19.31 6.97
CA TYR A 175 -6.59 19.92 5.96
C TYR A 175 -7.44 20.76 5.00
N ASP A 176 -7.37 22.08 5.19
CA ASP A 176 -8.11 23.10 4.44
C ASP A 176 -7.23 23.85 3.42
N LYS A 177 -5.93 23.55 3.39
CA LYS A 177 -4.97 24.13 2.45
C LYS A 177 -4.98 23.41 1.10
N GLY A 178 -5.94 23.73 0.24
CA GLY A 178 -6.05 23.11 -1.09
C GLY A 178 -7.03 21.95 -1.09
N CYS A 179 -6.72 20.86 -1.80
CA CYS A 179 -7.63 19.72 -1.91
C CYS A 179 -7.29 18.65 -0.85
N PRO A 180 -8.27 18.05 -0.15
CA PRO A 180 -8.04 16.89 0.73
C PRO A 180 -7.32 15.72 0.02
N ALA A 181 -7.48 15.60 -1.30
CA ALA A 181 -6.76 14.63 -2.11
C ALA A 181 -5.23 14.87 -2.15
N ASP A 182 -4.76 16.09 -1.91
CA ASP A 182 -3.33 16.40 -1.80
C ASP A 182 -2.67 15.66 -0.62
N VAL A 183 -3.40 15.45 0.48
CA VAL A 183 -2.92 14.68 1.63
C VAL A 183 -2.70 13.23 1.25
N LEU A 184 -3.69 12.63 0.59
CA LEU A 184 -3.62 11.24 0.11
C LEU A 184 -2.48 11.06 -0.87
N TYR A 185 -2.38 11.96 -1.84
CA TYR A 185 -1.34 11.90 -2.88
C TYR A 185 0.06 12.06 -2.30
N LEU A 186 0.28 13.02 -1.38
CA LEU A 186 1.58 13.18 -0.73
C LEU A 186 1.94 11.95 0.11
N LEU A 187 1.02 11.43 0.91
CA LEU A 187 1.28 10.27 1.77
C LEU A 187 1.49 8.99 0.95
N GLU A 188 0.84 8.83 -0.20
CA GLU A 188 1.15 7.78 -1.18
C GLU A 188 2.59 7.90 -1.70
N LYS A 189 3.04 9.12 -2.04
CA LYS A 189 4.41 9.37 -2.50
C LYS A 189 5.45 9.11 -1.40
N VAL A 190 5.17 9.51 -0.15
CA VAL A 190 5.99 9.15 1.02
C VAL A 190 6.05 7.64 1.20
N GLU A 191 4.89 6.99 1.09
CA GLU A 191 4.78 5.54 1.18
C GLU A 191 5.68 4.84 0.14
N SER A 192 5.68 5.36 -1.08
CA SER A 192 6.42 4.84 -2.22
C SER A 192 7.92 4.92 -2.03
N ILE A 193 8.46 6.06 -1.56
CA ILE A 193 9.90 6.20 -1.30
C ILE A 193 10.37 5.33 -0.12
N ILE A 194 9.52 5.11 0.90
CA ILE A 194 9.81 4.16 1.99
C ILE A 194 9.91 2.73 1.42
N ASN A 195 9.01 2.35 0.51
CA ASN A 195 9.05 1.03 -0.13
C ASN A 195 10.30 0.86 -1.01
N ALA A 196 10.65 1.87 -1.81
CA ALA A 196 11.85 1.87 -2.64
C ALA A 196 13.11 1.74 -1.77
N ALA A 197 13.23 2.52 -0.70
CA ALA A 197 14.35 2.47 0.23
C ALA A 197 14.48 1.08 0.90
N TYR A 198 13.37 0.46 1.25
CA TYR A 198 13.36 -0.89 1.82
C TYR A 198 13.89 -1.95 0.84
N LEU A 199 13.55 -1.84 -0.44
CA LEU A 199 14.05 -2.73 -1.50
C LEU A 199 15.54 -2.52 -1.76
N ILE A 200 15.98 -1.26 -1.83
CA ILE A 200 17.38 -0.90 -2.06
C ILE A 200 18.26 -1.45 -0.92
N LEU A 201 17.85 -1.23 0.34
CA LEU A 201 18.56 -1.77 1.49
C LEU A 201 18.56 -3.31 1.50
N GLY A 202 17.44 -3.93 1.15
CA GLY A 202 17.32 -5.38 1.05
C GLY A 202 18.28 -6.00 0.02
N GLY A 203 18.38 -5.38 -1.16
CA GLY A 203 19.30 -5.82 -2.21
C GLY A 203 20.77 -5.66 -1.81
N GLU A 204 21.12 -4.57 -1.12
CA GLU A 204 22.49 -4.33 -0.66
C GLU A 204 22.93 -5.32 0.44
N ASN A 205 22.02 -5.66 1.36
CA ASN A 205 22.28 -6.68 2.37
C ASN A 205 22.53 -8.07 1.75
N GLU A 206 21.83 -8.40 0.66
CA GLU A 206 22.05 -9.65 -0.09
C GLU A 206 23.44 -9.66 -0.78
N LYS A 207 23.83 -8.55 -1.42
CA LYS A 207 25.19 -8.40 -1.99
C LYS A 207 26.28 -8.59 -0.95
N ARG A 208 26.11 -8.03 0.26
CA ARG A 208 27.08 -8.19 1.36
C ARG A 208 27.18 -9.64 1.86
N LEU A 209 26.04 -10.32 2.00
CA LEU A 209 26.01 -11.74 2.40
C LEU A 209 26.66 -12.68 1.38
N THR A 210 26.53 -12.36 0.09
CA THR A 210 27.16 -13.16 -0.98
C THR A 210 28.67 -12.92 -1.07
N LYS A 211 29.14 -11.69 -0.79
CA LYS A 211 30.58 -11.36 -0.71
C LYS A 211 31.27 -11.99 0.52
N SER A 212 30.55 -12.23 1.63
CA SER A 212 31.12 -12.75 2.88
C SER A 212 31.20 -14.28 2.98
N LYS A 213 30.68 -15.04 1.99
CA LYS A 213 30.88 -16.50 1.94
C LYS A 213 32.22 -16.80 1.27
N PRO A 214 33.22 -17.35 1.99
CA PRO A 214 34.44 -17.83 1.35
C PRO A 214 34.09 -19.07 0.53
N SER A 215 34.03 -18.93 -0.80
CA SER A 215 34.01 -20.09 -1.69
C SER A 215 35.40 -20.71 -1.64
N ALA A 216 35.55 -21.80 -0.90
CA ALA A 216 36.70 -22.67 -1.02
C ALA A 216 36.64 -23.36 -2.39
N GLU A 217 37.19 -22.70 -3.41
CA GLU A 217 37.78 -23.38 -4.56
C GLU A 217 38.67 -22.39 -5.32
N VAL A 218 39.97 -22.65 -5.18
CA VAL A 218 41.04 -22.04 -5.97
C VAL A 218 40.81 -22.40 -7.43
N THR A 219 40.56 -21.41 -8.28
CA THR A 219 41.11 -21.38 -9.64
C THR A 219 41.19 -19.93 -10.11
N CYS A 220 42.42 -19.47 -10.31
CA CYS A 220 42.73 -18.18 -10.92
C CYS A 220 42.13 -18.12 -12.34
N LYS A 221 41.06 -17.35 -12.51
CA LYS A 221 40.76 -16.68 -13.78
C LYS A 221 40.44 -15.22 -13.46
N ALA A 222 41.24 -14.33 -14.04
CA ALA A 222 40.99 -12.90 -14.05
C ALA A 222 39.65 -12.65 -14.76
N GLY A 223 38.58 -12.63 -13.98
CA GLY A 223 37.23 -12.35 -14.43
C GLY A 223 37.00 -10.85 -14.42
N VAL A 224 36.79 -10.29 -15.60
CA VAL A 224 36.31 -8.94 -15.85
C VAL A 224 35.16 -8.61 -14.89
N ARG A 225 35.37 -7.56 -14.08
CA ARG A 225 34.36 -6.96 -13.19
C ARG A 225 33.16 -6.53 -14.05
N PRO A 226 31.92 -6.94 -13.76
CA PRO A 226 30.77 -6.42 -14.50
C PRO A 226 30.70 -4.90 -14.27
N GLN A 227 31.03 -4.15 -15.31
CA GLN A 227 30.85 -2.71 -15.38
C GLN A 227 29.36 -2.40 -15.20
N GLY A 228 29.02 -1.60 -14.19
CA GLY A 228 27.67 -1.06 -13.98
C GLY A 228 27.03 -1.28 -12.61
N GLU A 229 27.69 -1.94 -11.65
CA GLU A 229 27.10 -2.09 -10.30
C GLU A 229 27.22 -0.79 -9.48
N ILE A 230 26.07 -0.19 -9.15
CA ILE A 230 25.96 0.93 -8.20
C ILE A 230 26.32 0.40 -6.80
N GLU A 231 27.51 0.74 -6.31
CA GLU A 231 27.84 0.57 -4.88
C GLU A 231 27.25 1.75 -4.10
N LEU A 232 26.37 1.45 -3.15
CA LEU A 232 25.76 2.49 -2.32
C LEU A 232 26.81 3.09 -1.38
N PRO A 233 26.83 4.43 -1.19
CA PRO A 233 27.67 5.07 -0.18
C PRO A 233 27.39 4.49 1.21
N ALA A 234 28.45 4.26 2.00
CA ALA A 234 28.34 3.69 3.34
C ALA A 234 27.38 4.49 4.25
N GLY A 235 27.40 5.83 4.15
CA GLY A 235 26.51 6.72 4.88
C GLY A 235 25.03 6.55 4.51
N THR A 236 24.73 6.24 3.24
CA THR A 236 23.35 5.95 2.80
C THR A 236 22.85 4.64 3.41
N ILE A 237 23.68 3.60 3.39
CA ILE A 237 23.32 2.29 3.96
C ILE A 237 23.11 2.41 5.46
N GLN A 238 23.99 3.14 6.15
CA GLN A 238 23.87 3.42 7.57
C GLN A 238 22.55 4.14 7.88
N PHE A 239 22.26 5.26 7.20
CA PHE A 239 21.02 6.00 7.42
C PHE A 239 19.77 5.14 7.17
N LEU A 240 19.72 4.39 6.06
CA LEU A 240 18.57 3.52 5.77
C LEU A 240 18.39 2.43 6.84
N THR A 241 19.49 1.92 7.38
CA THR A 241 19.45 0.95 8.49
C THR A 241 18.85 1.60 9.74
N GLU A 242 19.39 2.74 10.16
CA GLU A 242 18.89 3.53 11.31
C GLU A 242 17.41 3.92 11.14
N PHE A 243 16.99 4.29 9.93
CA PHE A 243 15.61 4.65 9.61
C PHE A 243 14.63 3.49 9.85
N PHE A 244 14.99 2.27 9.44
CA PHE A 244 14.16 1.08 9.64
C PHE A 244 14.32 0.43 11.03
N GLU A 245 15.40 0.74 11.75
CA GLU A 245 15.57 0.40 13.17
C GLU A 245 14.69 1.28 14.06
N TYR A 246 14.66 2.60 13.82
CA TYR A 246 13.77 3.53 14.53
C TYR A 246 12.30 3.07 14.43
N LYS A 247 11.86 2.74 13.21
CA LYS A 247 10.52 2.22 12.97
C LYS A 247 10.55 1.20 11.84
N GLY A 248 10.14 -0.04 12.13
CA GLY A 248 10.05 -1.08 11.10
C GLY A 248 8.98 -0.76 10.05
N LEU A 249 9.11 -1.32 8.84
CA LEU A 249 8.23 -1.05 7.69
C LEU A 249 6.72 -1.04 8.04
N LYS A 250 6.22 -2.06 8.74
CA LYS A 250 4.79 -2.14 9.13
C LYS A 250 4.37 -0.96 10.01
N LYS A 251 5.22 -0.57 10.96
CA LYS A 251 4.95 0.56 11.86
C LYS A 251 4.98 1.88 11.09
N TRP A 252 5.90 2.05 10.13
CA TRP A 252 5.89 3.23 9.24
C TRP A 252 4.55 3.37 8.50
N LYS A 253 4.02 2.28 7.93
CA LYS A 253 2.70 2.29 7.28
C LYS A 253 1.58 2.70 8.23
N GLN A 254 1.56 2.10 9.43
CA GLN A 254 0.58 2.45 10.45
C GLN A 254 0.65 3.93 10.85
N GLU A 255 1.86 4.50 10.94
CA GLU A 255 2.05 5.92 11.23
C GLU A 255 1.49 6.80 10.11
N LEU A 256 1.82 6.50 8.84
CA LEU A 256 1.29 7.25 7.70
C LEU A 256 -0.24 7.20 7.66
N ASN A 257 -0.85 6.04 7.96
CA ASN A 257 -2.29 5.92 8.00
C ASN A 257 -2.91 6.78 9.11
N ARG A 258 -2.28 6.84 10.29
CA ARG A 258 -2.73 7.71 11.39
C ARG A 258 -2.64 9.17 10.99
N ILE A 259 -1.52 9.59 10.39
CA ILE A 259 -1.35 10.96 9.90
C ILE A 259 -2.44 11.30 8.89
N CYS A 260 -2.70 10.40 7.94
CA CYS A 260 -3.78 10.57 6.97
C CYS A 260 -5.14 10.78 7.64
N LEU A 261 -5.47 9.91 8.60
CA LEU A 261 -6.74 9.96 9.32
C LEU A 261 -6.90 11.30 10.05
N TYR A 262 -5.92 11.68 10.86
CA TYR A 262 -6.02 12.88 11.68
C TYR A 262 -5.91 14.16 10.86
N SER A 263 -5.10 14.18 9.80
CA SER A 263 -5.01 15.35 8.90
C SER A 263 -6.29 15.59 8.09
N LEU A 264 -7.13 14.57 7.93
CA LEU A 264 -8.41 14.65 7.21
C LEU A 264 -9.63 14.64 8.14
N SER A 265 -9.41 14.78 9.45
CA SER A 265 -10.48 14.84 10.44
C SER A 265 -10.42 16.18 11.18
N SER A 266 -11.54 16.58 11.77
CA SER A 266 -11.58 17.75 12.67
C SER A 266 -10.99 17.46 14.05
N GLN A 267 -10.50 16.23 14.29
CA GLN A 267 -9.97 15.77 15.55
C GLN A 267 -8.44 15.83 15.53
N SER A 268 -7.83 16.41 16.56
CA SER A 268 -6.38 16.32 16.68
C SER A 268 -5.96 14.93 17.16
N ALA A 269 -4.79 14.46 16.71
CA ALA A 269 -4.22 13.21 17.21
C ALA A 269 -4.01 13.25 18.74
N GLN A 270 -3.68 14.43 19.27
CA GLN A 270 -3.32 14.62 20.69
C GLN A 270 -4.53 14.49 21.63
N GLU A 271 -5.68 15.09 21.31
CA GLU A 271 -6.91 14.92 22.12
C GLU A 271 -7.40 13.48 22.14
N TRP A 272 -7.13 12.72 21.07
CA TRP A 272 -7.51 11.30 20.98
C TRP A 272 -6.47 10.36 21.61
N GLY A 273 -5.49 10.91 22.34
CA GLY A 273 -4.45 10.13 23.02
C GLY A 273 -3.50 9.42 22.06
N VAL A 274 -3.47 9.81 20.78
CA VAL A 274 -2.56 9.26 19.78
C VAL A 274 -1.32 10.13 19.72
N TYR A 275 -0.24 9.63 20.33
CA TYR A 275 1.06 10.26 20.26
C TYR A 275 1.79 9.90 18.96
N ILE A 276 2.01 10.91 18.12
CA ILE A 276 2.83 10.84 16.92
C ILE A 276 4.01 11.80 17.12
N ASP A 277 5.23 11.29 17.07
CA ASP A 277 6.44 12.13 17.12
C ASP A 277 6.65 12.80 15.76
N LEU A 278 5.89 13.87 15.52
CA LEU A 278 5.86 14.58 14.24
C LEU A 278 7.20 15.24 13.91
N LEU A 279 7.96 15.67 14.93
CA LEU A 279 9.26 16.31 14.71
C LEU A 279 10.26 15.29 14.15
N THR A 280 10.41 14.15 14.84
CA THR A 280 11.30 13.09 14.36
C THR A 280 10.83 12.55 13.02
N LEU A 281 9.51 12.44 12.82
CA LEU A 281 8.95 12.01 11.53
C LEU A 281 9.30 12.98 10.40
N TYR A 282 9.08 14.28 10.59
CA TYR A 282 9.43 15.30 9.60
C TYR A 282 10.92 15.24 9.24
N GLN A 283 11.79 15.11 10.25
CA GLN A 283 13.24 15.02 10.05
C GLN A 283 13.63 13.74 9.29
N LEU A 284 13.13 12.57 9.70
CA LEU A 284 13.49 11.29 9.09
C LEU A 284 12.93 11.15 7.67
N VAL A 285 11.68 11.54 7.44
CA VAL A 285 11.07 11.49 6.11
C VAL A 285 11.69 12.55 5.19
N GLY A 286 12.01 13.74 5.70
CA GLY A 286 12.74 14.76 4.95
C GLY A 286 14.13 14.28 4.54
N ARG A 287 14.88 13.67 5.46
CA ARG A 287 16.21 13.08 5.19
C ARG A 287 16.13 11.87 4.26
N LEU A 288 15.04 11.11 4.32
CA LEU A 288 14.78 10.02 3.37
C LEU A 288 14.60 10.55 1.94
N ALA A 289 13.87 11.65 1.77
CA ALA A 289 13.72 12.29 0.46
C ALA A 289 15.06 12.82 -0.07
N GLU A 290 15.88 13.45 0.77
CA GLU A 290 17.25 13.86 0.38
C GLU A 290 18.10 12.65 -0.04
N THR A 291 18.06 11.58 0.75
CA THR A 291 18.79 10.34 0.43
C THR A 291 18.32 9.73 -0.89
N ALA A 292 17.00 9.75 -1.14
CA ALA A 292 16.43 9.31 -2.41
C ALA A 292 16.90 10.16 -3.59
N PHE A 293 17.04 11.48 -3.40
CA PHE A 293 17.55 12.38 -4.42
C PHE A 293 19.00 12.04 -4.79
N ASP A 294 19.85 11.81 -3.79
CA ASP A 294 21.24 11.41 -4.01
C ASP A 294 21.36 10.05 -4.71
N LEU A 295 20.53 9.08 -4.31
CA LEU A 295 20.45 7.76 -4.96
C LEU A 295 20.05 7.87 -6.44
N ARG A 296 19.08 8.73 -6.77
CA ARG A 296 18.67 9.00 -8.16
C ARG A 296 19.80 9.63 -8.97
N LYS A 297 20.50 10.62 -8.39
CA LYS A 297 21.61 11.33 -9.06
C LYS A 297 22.79 10.40 -9.34
N ASN A 298 23.14 9.55 -8.39
CA ASN A 298 24.24 8.59 -8.54
C ASN A 298 23.95 7.54 -9.63
N ARG A 299 22.69 7.15 -9.83
CA ARG A 299 22.28 6.31 -10.98
C ARG A 299 22.43 7.05 -12.31
N SER A 300 22.00 8.30 -12.37
CA SER A 300 22.02 9.11 -13.59
C SER A 300 23.45 9.46 -14.06
N ALA A 301 24.42 9.48 -13.15
CA ALA A 301 25.83 9.72 -13.47
C ALA A 301 26.55 8.49 -14.06
N LEU A 302 25.90 7.33 -14.11
CA LEU A 302 26.46 6.06 -14.56
C LEU A 302 25.85 5.55 -15.89
N VAL A 303 24.83 6.25 -16.40
CA VAL A 303 24.16 6.00 -17.70
C VAL A 303 24.66 7.01 -18.71
#